data_AF-A0A2P5B4Q7-F1
#
_entry.id   AF-A0A2P5B4Q7-F1
#
_cell.length_a   1.000
_cell.length_b   1.000
_cell.length_c   1.000
_cell.angle_alpha   90.00
_cell.angle_beta   90.00
_cell.angle_gamma   90.00
#
_symmetry.space_group_name_H-M   'P 1'
#
loop_
_entity.id
_entity.type
_entity.pdbx_description
1 polymer ?
#
loop_
_entity_poly.entity_id
_entity_poly.type
_entity_poly.pdbx_seq_one_letter_code
_entity_poly.pdbx_strand_id
1 'polypeptide(L)'
;MMDVDTLSSHNWPSIIEALQLKNTVETEDIFRKDIESLEKWEPLSSTFSKRMSFSIRTDDIKQKGDIITMRRWYAQKKVFEEINSSTCLTQNKKPPKPITRTGCQAVFRVIRNRDTDTWRAKKFVRTHNHETASVQEMQFLCSNYDVPDDVAVQIMSMNKVGIKTFKIVAHVL
;
A
#
# COMPACT_ATOMS: atom_id res chain seq x y z
N MET A 1 -3.50 21.63 -8.41
CA MET A 1 -2.58 20.74 -9.15
C MET A 1 -1.48 20.39 -8.18
N MET A 2 -1.59 19.26 -7.49
CA MET A 2 -0.52 18.80 -6.60
C MET A 2 0.41 17.94 -7.43
N ASP A 3 1.64 18.41 -7.59
CA ASP A 3 2.70 17.68 -8.26
C ASP A 3 2.97 16.40 -7.48
N VAL A 4 2.83 15.27 -8.16
CA VAL A 4 2.97 13.91 -7.60
C VAL A 4 4.44 13.48 -7.54
N ASP A 5 5.37 14.42 -7.66
CA ASP A 5 6.80 14.13 -7.78
C ASP A 5 7.60 14.22 -6.47
N THR A 6 6.98 14.50 -5.32
CA THR A 6 7.70 14.60 -4.04
C THR A 6 7.59 13.40 -3.10
N LEU A 7 6.86 12.33 -3.45
CA LEU A 7 6.76 11.12 -2.60
C LEU A 7 6.90 9.78 -3.35
N SER A 8 7.57 9.81 -4.50
CA SER A 8 8.11 8.60 -5.11
C SER A 8 9.60 8.62 -4.84
N SER A 9 10.10 7.64 -4.07
CA SER A 9 11.53 7.42 -3.81
C SER A 9 12.36 7.77 -5.05
N HIS A 10 13.56 8.35 -4.90
CA HIS A 10 14.50 8.75 -5.96
C HIS A 10 14.76 7.74 -7.12
N ASN A 11 14.16 6.56 -7.06
CA ASN A 11 14.27 5.45 -7.97
C ASN A 11 13.12 5.34 -9.02
N TRP A 12 12.04 6.12 -8.92
CA TRP A 12 10.87 5.95 -9.79
C TRP A 12 11.12 6.23 -11.28
N PRO A 13 11.83 7.31 -11.67
CA PRO A 13 12.22 7.53 -13.07
C PRO A 13 13.06 6.36 -13.61
N SER A 14 14.02 5.87 -12.83
CA SER A 14 14.89 4.74 -13.18
C SER A 14 14.11 3.43 -13.37
N ILE A 15 13.05 3.22 -12.58
CA ILE A 15 12.16 2.05 -12.71
C ILE A 15 11.31 2.13 -13.99
N ILE A 16 10.79 3.31 -14.32
CA ILE A 16 10.01 3.53 -15.56
C ILE A 16 10.90 3.27 -16.79
N GLU A 17 12.13 3.78 -16.78
CA GLU A 17 13.11 3.57 -17.84
C GLU A 17 13.48 2.10 -17.98
N ALA A 18 13.81 1.41 -16.88
CA ALA A 18 14.18 0.00 -16.88
C ALA A 18 13.06 -0.91 -17.41
N LEU A 19 11.79 -0.53 -17.20
CA LEU A 19 10.63 -1.29 -17.67
C LEU A 19 10.09 -0.81 -19.01
N GLN A 20 10.60 0.29 -19.56
CA GLN A 20 10.12 0.97 -20.77
C GLN A 20 8.61 1.26 -20.70
N LEU A 21 8.12 1.73 -19.55
CA LEU A 21 6.70 2.00 -19.35
C LEU A 21 6.31 3.38 -19.90
N LYS A 22 5.11 3.49 -20.47
CA LYS A 22 4.51 4.79 -20.82
C LYS A 22 3.97 5.47 -19.57
N ASN A 23 3.74 6.78 -19.65
CA ASN A 23 3.19 7.58 -18.53
C ASN A 23 1.81 7.07 -18.06
N THR A 24 1.04 6.43 -18.95
CA THR A 24 -0.15 5.65 -18.61
C THR A 24 0.22 4.18 -18.65
N VAL A 25 0.18 3.51 -17.49
CA VAL A 25 0.61 2.12 -17.33
C VAL A 25 -0.62 1.21 -17.40
N GLU A 26 -0.75 0.43 -18.46
CA GLU A 26 -1.80 -0.57 -18.59
C GLU A 26 -1.39 -1.94 -18.05
N THR A 27 -2.38 -2.81 -17.83
CA THR A 27 -2.11 -4.14 -17.26
C THR A 27 -1.19 -5.00 -18.12
N GLU A 28 -1.30 -4.79 -19.43
CA GLU A 28 -0.55 -5.49 -20.46
C GLU A 28 0.91 -5.02 -20.51
N ASP A 29 1.16 -3.75 -20.18
CA ASP A 29 2.50 -3.16 -20.21
C ASP A 29 3.41 -3.71 -19.11
N ILE A 30 2.84 -4.02 -17.94
CA ILE A 30 3.59 -4.58 -16.80
C ILE A 30 3.75 -6.10 -16.95
N PHE A 31 2.80 -6.78 -17.60
CA PHE A 31 2.78 -8.23 -17.68
C PHE A 31 4.02 -8.75 -18.42
N ARG A 32 4.68 -9.77 -17.84
CA ARG A 32 5.91 -10.41 -18.36
C ARG A 32 7.18 -9.55 -18.37
N LYS A 33 7.13 -8.28 -17.95
CA LYS A 33 8.36 -7.50 -17.73
C LYS A 33 9.20 -8.11 -16.61
N ASP A 34 10.50 -8.04 -16.77
CA ASP A 34 11.49 -8.59 -15.85
C ASP A 34 12.49 -7.53 -15.38
N ILE A 35 12.84 -7.61 -14.10
CA ILE A 35 13.83 -6.75 -13.45
C ILE A 35 14.70 -7.62 -12.56
N GLU A 36 15.99 -7.34 -12.49
CA GLU A 36 16.97 -8.13 -11.71
C GLU A 36 16.71 -8.16 -10.20
N SER A 37 16.15 -7.09 -9.60
CA SER A 37 15.99 -6.99 -8.14
C SER A 37 14.53 -6.93 -7.69
N LEU A 38 14.22 -7.65 -6.60
CA LEU A 38 12.94 -7.55 -5.90
C LEU A 38 12.72 -6.16 -5.32
N GLU A 39 13.79 -5.49 -4.86
CA GLU A 39 13.73 -4.16 -4.28
C GLU A 39 13.24 -3.11 -5.27
N LYS A 40 13.40 -3.33 -6.59
CA LYS A 40 12.85 -2.43 -7.62
C LYS A 40 11.34 -2.62 -7.81
N TRP A 41 10.81 -3.82 -7.52
CA TRP A 41 9.38 -4.10 -7.64
C TRP A 41 8.54 -3.56 -6.46
N GLU A 42 9.14 -3.37 -5.29
CA GLU A 42 8.45 -2.86 -4.10
C GLU A 42 8.00 -1.39 -4.25
N PRO A 43 8.88 -0.43 -4.59
CA PRO A 43 8.51 0.95 -4.90
C PRO A 43 7.50 1.02 -6.03
N LEU A 44 7.63 0.18 -7.06
CA LEU A 44 6.68 0.14 -8.17
C LEU A 44 5.28 -0.22 -7.69
N SER A 45 5.18 -1.24 -6.87
CA SER A 45 3.91 -1.68 -6.30
C SER A 45 3.30 -0.56 -5.44
N SER A 46 4.12 0.05 -4.57
CA SER A 46 3.70 1.15 -3.69
C SER A 46 3.19 2.34 -4.48
N THR A 47 3.97 2.87 -5.42
CA THR A 47 3.59 4.02 -6.26
C THR A 47 2.37 3.71 -7.12
N PHE A 48 2.27 2.48 -7.64
CA PHE A 48 1.08 2.06 -8.38
C PHE A 48 -0.19 2.08 -7.50
N SER A 49 -0.09 1.62 -6.26
CA SER A 49 -1.22 1.63 -5.32
C SER A 49 -1.65 3.04 -4.92
N LYS A 50 -0.68 3.94 -4.73
CA LYS A 50 -0.93 5.38 -4.52
C LYS A 50 -1.72 5.97 -5.69
N ARG A 51 -1.29 5.71 -6.93
CA ARG A 51 -1.93 6.21 -8.15
C ARG A 51 -3.35 5.67 -8.34
N MET A 52 -3.60 4.45 -7.90
CA MET A 52 -4.91 3.79 -8.01
C MET A 52 -5.76 3.94 -6.75
N SER A 53 -5.33 4.78 -5.79
CA SER A 53 -6.06 5.13 -4.58
C SER A 53 -6.45 3.94 -3.70
N PHE A 54 -5.57 2.95 -3.58
CA PHE A 54 -5.76 1.85 -2.64
C PHE A 54 -4.50 1.58 -1.84
N SER A 55 -4.65 1.09 -0.61
CA SER A 55 -3.51 0.65 0.19
C SER A 55 -3.12 -0.77 -0.18
N ILE A 56 -1.82 -1.03 -0.34
CA ILE A 56 -1.30 -2.39 -0.47
C ILE A 56 -1.08 -3.04 0.89
N ARG A 57 -1.48 -4.31 1.01
CA ARG A 57 -0.98 -5.22 2.04
C ARG A 57 0.05 -6.17 1.42
N THR A 58 1.25 -6.18 1.98
CA THR A 58 2.30 -7.14 1.66
C THR A 58 2.02 -8.41 2.45
N ASP A 59 1.51 -9.47 1.81
CA ASP A 59 0.99 -10.61 2.57
C ASP A 59 1.50 -11.98 2.14
N ASP A 60 1.94 -12.20 0.88
CA ASP A 60 2.47 -13.52 0.51
C ASP A 60 3.91 -13.47 -0.01
N ILE A 61 4.79 -14.08 0.77
CA ILE A 61 6.13 -14.49 0.36
C ILE A 61 6.09 -16.00 0.15
N LYS A 62 6.53 -16.48 -1.01
CA LYS A 62 6.88 -17.91 -1.15
C LYS A 62 8.37 -18.05 -1.26
N GLN A 63 8.95 -18.88 -0.40
CA GLN A 63 10.36 -19.22 -0.40
C GLN A 63 10.55 -20.72 -0.60
N LYS A 64 11.64 -21.11 -1.24
CA LYS A 64 12.07 -22.52 -1.35
C LYS A 64 13.44 -22.60 -0.69
N GLY A 65 13.50 -23.12 0.53
CA GLY A 65 14.65 -22.92 1.42
C GLY A 65 14.78 -21.44 1.80
N ASP A 66 16.00 -20.91 1.77
CA ASP A 66 16.29 -19.51 2.11
C ASP A 66 16.08 -18.54 0.94
N ILE A 67 15.69 -19.05 -0.22
CA ILE A 67 15.54 -18.25 -1.44
C ILE A 67 14.08 -17.86 -1.63
N ILE A 68 13.81 -16.55 -1.64
CA ILE A 68 12.50 -16.01 -2.01
C ILE A 68 12.27 -16.24 -3.51
N THR A 69 11.14 -16.87 -3.82
CA THR A 69 10.74 -17.26 -5.19
C THR A 69 9.54 -16.49 -5.71
N MET A 70 8.71 -15.93 -4.82
CA MET A 70 7.52 -15.16 -5.18
C MET A 70 7.27 -14.09 -4.13
N ARG A 71 6.85 -12.92 -4.61
CA ARG A 71 6.28 -11.86 -3.78
C ARG A 71 4.92 -11.47 -4.34
N ARG A 72 3.97 -11.17 -3.46
CA ARG A 72 2.62 -10.77 -3.82
C ARG A 72 2.11 -9.65 -2.93
N TRP A 73 1.45 -8.70 -3.57
CA TRP A 73 0.80 -7.55 -2.97
C TRP A 73 -0.69 -7.60 -3.29
N TYR A 74 -1.52 -7.39 -2.27
CA TYR A 74 -2.97 -7.31 -2.41
C TYR A 74 -3.46 -5.89 -2.18
N ALA A 75 -4.51 -5.49 -2.89
CA ALA A 75 -5.24 -4.29 -2.52
C ALA A 75 -6.04 -4.53 -1.23
N GLN A 76 -5.97 -3.58 -0.31
CA GLN A 76 -6.77 -3.56 0.91
C GLN A 76 -7.75 -2.39 0.83
N LYS A 77 -9.03 -2.66 1.12
CA LYS A 77 -10.00 -1.60 1.41
C LYS A 77 -9.75 -1.11 2.84
N LYS A 78 -9.50 0.19 3.00
CA LYS A 78 -9.67 0.84 4.29
C LYS A 78 -11.15 1.20 4.41
N VAL A 79 -11.85 0.64 5.39
CA VAL A 79 -13.19 1.12 5.72
C VAL A 79 -12.97 2.41 6.51
N PHE A 80 -13.37 3.54 5.95
CA PHE A 80 -13.53 4.74 6.74
C PHE A 80 -14.74 4.50 7.65
N GLU A 81 -14.53 4.51 8.96
CA GLU A 81 -15.66 4.63 9.88
C GLU A 81 -16.19 6.05 9.70
N GLU A 82 -17.30 6.22 8.98
CA GLU A 82 -18.16 7.35 9.28
C GLU A 82 -18.58 7.17 10.74
N ILE A 83 -17.92 7.92 11.64
CA ILE A 83 -18.35 8.06 13.01
C ILE A 83 -19.70 8.78 12.92
N ASN A 84 -20.79 8.02 12.75
CA ASN A 84 -22.15 8.49 12.95
C ASN A 84 -22.29 8.78 14.45
N SER A 85 -21.79 9.95 14.85
CA SER A 85 -21.75 10.44 16.22
C SER A 85 -23.15 10.58 16.84
N SER A 86 -24.21 10.58 16.03
CA SER A 86 -25.59 10.78 16.48
C SER A 86 -26.23 9.56 17.15
N THR A 87 -25.81 8.33 16.83
CA THR A 87 -26.45 7.10 17.35
C THR A 87 -25.66 6.41 18.47
N CYS A 88 -24.38 6.74 18.64
CA CYS A 88 -23.50 6.13 19.63
C CYS A 88 -23.52 6.83 21.00
N LEU A 89 -24.02 8.06 21.08
CA LEU A 89 -24.00 8.85 22.32
C LEU A 89 -25.06 8.44 23.34
N THR A 90 -26.11 7.74 22.91
CA THR A 90 -27.25 7.38 23.78
C THR A 90 -27.14 5.99 24.40
N GLN A 91 -26.28 5.14 23.87
CA GLN A 91 -26.06 3.78 24.37
C GLN A 91 -24.55 3.58 24.45
N ASN A 92 -24.02 3.29 25.65
CA ASN A 92 -22.63 2.89 25.91
C ASN A 92 -22.26 1.56 25.23
N LYS A 93 -22.54 1.43 23.93
CA LYS A 93 -22.33 0.27 23.08
C LYS A 93 -21.23 0.66 22.11
N LYS A 94 -20.19 -0.18 22.05
CA LYS A 94 -19.15 -0.05 21.03
C LYS A 94 -19.82 -0.09 19.66
N PRO A 95 -19.43 0.77 18.71
CA PRO A 95 -19.94 0.68 17.35
C PRO A 95 -19.66 -0.73 16.79
N PRO A 96 -20.54 -1.27 15.94
CA PRO A 96 -20.29 -2.53 15.28
C PRO A 96 -18.94 -2.49 14.56
N LYS A 97 -18.12 -3.53 14.72
CA LYS A 97 -16.81 -3.59 14.08
C LYS A 97 -17.00 -3.48 12.56
N PRO A 98 -16.31 -2.57 11.87
CA PRO A 98 -16.41 -2.45 10.42
C PRO A 98 -15.98 -3.76 9.75
N ILE A 99 -16.60 -4.08 8.61
CA ILE A 99 -16.19 -5.22 7.78
C ILE A 99 -14.84 -4.89 7.13
N THR A 100 -13.74 -5.25 7.78
CA THR A 100 -12.37 -4.86 7.37
C THR A 100 -11.81 -5.67 6.19
N ARG A 101 -12.55 -6.65 5.64
CA ARG A 101 -12.06 -7.55 4.59
C ARG A 101 -13.14 -7.76 3.52
N THR A 102 -13.06 -6.99 2.43
CA THR A 102 -13.95 -7.13 1.27
C THR A 102 -13.55 -8.25 0.31
N GLY A 103 -12.45 -8.97 0.58
CA GLY A 103 -11.98 -10.04 -0.30
C GLY A 103 -11.56 -9.54 -1.69
N CYS A 104 -11.02 -8.32 -1.77
CA CYS A 104 -10.59 -7.71 -3.03
C CYS A 104 -9.60 -8.61 -3.78
N GLN A 105 -9.85 -8.81 -5.07
CA GLN A 105 -9.03 -9.68 -5.92
C GLN A 105 -7.95 -8.92 -6.71
N ALA A 106 -7.89 -7.59 -6.56
CA ALA A 106 -6.81 -6.79 -7.12
C ALA A 106 -5.48 -7.23 -6.47
N VAL A 107 -4.58 -7.71 -7.32
CA VAL A 107 -3.37 -8.39 -6.90
C VAL A 107 -2.25 -8.09 -7.87
N PHE A 108 -1.07 -7.85 -7.32
CA PHE A 108 0.18 -7.79 -8.07
C PHE A 108 1.11 -8.89 -7.58
N ARG A 109 1.65 -9.68 -8.51
CA ARG A 109 2.47 -10.86 -8.21
C ARG A 109 3.69 -10.90 -9.11
N VAL A 110 4.85 -11.00 -8.49
CA VAL A 110 6.14 -11.23 -9.17
C VAL A 110 6.70 -12.58 -8.78
N ILE A 111 7.40 -13.22 -9.71
CA ILE A 111 8.04 -14.53 -9.53
C ILE A 111 9.49 -14.42 -9.99
N ARG A 112 10.41 -14.96 -9.19
CA ARG A 112 11.82 -15.09 -9.56
C ARG A 112 11.98 -16.19 -10.62
N ASN A 113 12.55 -15.82 -11.75
CA ASN A 113 13.06 -16.75 -12.74
C ASN A 113 14.42 -17.26 -12.27
N ARG A 114 14.60 -18.58 -12.22
CA ARG A 114 15.85 -19.19 -11.74
C ARG A 114 16.95 -19.18 -12.79
N ASP A 115 16.56 -19.20 -14.06
CA ASP A 115 17.51 -19.35 -15.17
C ASP A 115 18.24 -18.03 -15.47
N THR A 116 17.54 -16.91 -15.33
CA THR A 116 18.06 -15.55 -15.60
C THR A 116 18.33 -14.74 -14.35
N ASP A 117 18.01 -15.29 -13.18
CA ASP A 117 17.97 -14.62 -11.89
C ASP A 117 17.15 -13.31 -11.83
N THR A 118 16.19 -13.13 -12.74
CA THR A 118 15.34 -11.94 -12.81
C THR A 118 13.96 -12.17 -12.20
N TRP A 119 13.34 -11.11 -11.72
CA TRP A 119 11.98 -11.09 -11.20
C TRP A 119 11.01 -10.66 -12.28
N ARG A 120 10.05 -11.52 -12.62
CA ARG A 120 9.04 -11.29 -13.65
C ARG A 120 7.66 -11.04 -13.05
N ALA A 121 6.95 -10.03 -13.55
CA ALA A 121 5.53 -9.82 -13.24
C ALA A 121 4.66 -10.92 -13.86
N LYS A 122 4.03 -11.74 -13.01
CA LYS A 122 3.27 -12.94 -13.41
C LYS A 122 1.75 -12.77 -13.34
N LYS A 123 1.25 -11.87 -12.49
CA LYS A 123 -0.19 -11.57 -12.41
C LYS A 123 -0.35 -10.13 -11.96
N PHE A 124 -1.19 -9.41 -12.67
CA PHE A 124 -1.55 -8.04 -12.33
C PHE A 124 -3.03 -7.84 -12.62
N VAL A 125 -3.80 -7.55 -11.57
CA VAL A 125 -5.26 -7.35 -11.64
C VAL A 125 -5.56 -6.00 -11.01
N ARG A 126 -6.14 -5.09 -11.82
CA ARG A 126 -6.55 -3.74 -11.39
C ARG A 126 -8.00 -3.67 -10.92
N THR A 127 -8.81 -4.68 -11.21
CA THR A 127 -10.24 -4.66 -10.90
C THR A 127 -10.47 -4.79 -9.41
N HIS A 128 -11.12 -3.79 -8.82
CA HIS A 128 -11.55 -3.79 -7.43
C HIS A 128 -13.02 -4.20 -7.33
N ASN A 129 -13.37 -4.92 -6.26
CA ASN A 129 -14.75 -5.24 -5.91
C ASN A 129 -15.36 -4.24 -4.91
N HIS A 130 -14.68 -3.10 -4.72
CA HIS A 130 -15.07 -2.03 -3.82
C HIS A 130 -14.63 -0.69 -4.40
N GLU A 131 -15.28 0.38 -3.94
CA GLU A 131 -14.87 1.74 -4.24
C GLU A 131 -13.44 2.00 -3.72
N THR A 132 -12.60 2.56 -4.58
CA THR A 132 -11.26 3.06 -4.27
C THR A 132 -11.35 4.44 -3.62
N ALA A 133 -10.36 4.83 -2.82
CA ALA A 133 -10.40 6.12 -2.16
C ALA A 133 -10.47 7.28 -3.17
N SER A 134 -11.22 8.33 -2.85
CA SER A 134 -11.17 9.57 -3.60
C SER A 134 -9.82 10.28 -3.40
N VAL A 135 -9.51 11.25 -4.25
CA VAL A 135 -8.29 12.07 -4.14
C VAL A 135 -8.13 12.70 -2.75
N GLN A 136 -9.25 13.15 -2.17
CA GLN A 136 -9.29 13.79 -0.85
C GLN A 136 -9.03 12.79 0.30
N GLU A 137 -9.39 11.52 0.08
CA GLU A 137 -9.23 10.44 1.05
C GLU A 137 -7.86 9.76 0.95
N MET A 138 -7.12 9.95 -0.16
CA MET A 138 -5.82 9.32 -0.38
C MET A 138 -4.81 9.64 0.73
N GLN A 139 -4.83 10.85 1.29
CA GLN A 139 -3.94 11.25 2.39
C GLN A 139 -4.15 10.43 3.67
N PHE A 140 -5.33 9.83 3.83
CA PHE A 140 -5.68 9.02 4.99
C PHE A 140 -5.40 7.52 4.78
N LEU A 141 -4.86 7.11 3.62
CA LEU A 141 -4.51 5.72 3.36
C LEU A 141 -3.25 5.32 4.13
N CYS A 142 -3.24 4.10 4.68
CA CYS A 142 -2.10 3.57 5.44
C CYS A 142 -0.79 3.52 4.65
N SER A 143 -0.86 3.27 3.34
CA SER A 143 0.30 3.27 2.43
C SER A 143 0.84 4.66 2.12
N ASN A 144 0.08 5.70 2.45
CA ASN A 144 0.37 7.08 2.10
C ASN A 144 0.79 7.89 3.32
N TYR A 145 0.55 7.38 4.54
CA TYR A 145 1.17 7.92 5.74
C TYR A 145 2.67 7.70 5.67
N ASP A 146 3.39 8.78 5.44
CA ASP A 146 4.78 8.88 5.83
C ASP A 146 4.81 9.56 7.19
N VAL A 147 5.35 8.88 8.20
CA VAL A 147 5.46 9.44 9.54
C VAL A 147 6.90 9.92 9.67
N PRO A 148 7.15 11.23 9.75
CA PRO A 148 8.48 11.77 9.96
C PRO A 148 9.17 11.12 11.16
N ASP A 149 10.48 10.91 11.08
CA ASP A 149 11.24 10.18 12.10
C ASP A 149 11.14 10.84 13.50
N ASP A 150 11.12 12.17 13.56
CA ASP A 150 10.95 12.93 14.80
C ASP A 150 9.57 12.69 15.44
N VAL A 151 8.53 12.73 14.62
CA VAL A 151 7.16 12.39 15.00
C VAL A 151 7.07 10.93 15.46
N ALA A 152 7.73 10.01 14.76
CA ALA A 152 7.77 8.60 15.13
C ALA A 152 8.44 8.40 16.50
N VAL A 153 9.58 9.05 16.76
CA VAL A 153 10.28 9.01 18.06
C VAL A 153 9.39 9.57 19.17
N GLN A 154 8.69 10.68 18.93
CA GLN A 154 7.75 11.26 19.89
C GLN A 154 6.60 10.29 20.20
N ILE A 155 6.00 9.68 19.18
CA ILE A 155 4.93 8.67 19.33
C ILE A 155 5.44 7.48 20.14
N MET A 156 6.64 6.97 19.86
CA MET A 156 7.25 5.86 20.59
C MET A 156 7.50 6.21 22.06
N SER A 157 8.02 7.41 22.33
CA SER A 157 8.24 7.92 23.69
C SER A 157 6.94 8.04 24.49
N MET A 158 5.88 8.59 23.88
CA MET A 158 4.56 8.71 24.50
C MET A 158 3.89 7.35 24.74
N ASN A 159 4.04 6.39 23.82
CA ASN A 159 3.57 5.02 24.03
C ASN A 159 4.33 4.34 25.18
N LYS A 160 5.63 4.59 25.33
CA LYS A 160 6.47 4.02 26.41
C LYS A 160 5.97 4.42 27.80
N VAL A 161 5.42 5.62 27.94
CA VAL A 161 4.81 6.11 29.20
C VAL A 161 3.33 5.71 29.34
N GLY A 162 2.81 4.84 28.47
CA GLY A 162 1.46 4.26 28.57
C GLY A 162 0.35 5.12 27.96
N ILE A 163 0.67 6.18 27.22
CA ILE A 163 -0.34 6.96 26.51
C ILE A 163 -0.82 6.15 25.31
N LYS A 164 -2.15 5.99 25.19
CA LYS A 164 -2.74 5.22 24.09
C LYS A 164 -2.56 5.93 22.74
N THR A 165 -2.23 5.18 21.71
CA THR A 165 -1.92 5.67 20.36
C THR A 165 -2.98 6.60 19.77
N PHE A 166 -4.28 6.34 19.99
CA PHE A 166 -5.34 7.23 19.49
C PHE A 166 -5.30 8.65 20.09
N LYS A 167 -4.81 8.80 21.33
CA LYS A 167 -4.63 10.11 21.97
C LYS A 167 -3.37 10.81 21.47
N ILE A 168 -2.33 10.05 21.15
CA ILE A 168 -1.08 10.55 20.61
C ILE A 168 -1.31 11.08 19.19
N VAL A 169 -1.97 10.28 18.35
CA VAL A 169 -2.29 10.64 16.98
C VAL A 169 -3.10 11.94 16.93
N ALA A 170 -4.10 12.13 17.79
CA ALA A 170 -4.87 13.36 17.86
C ALA A 170 -4.10 14.61 18.34
N HIS A 171 -2.91 14.41 18.94
CA HIS A 171 -2.07 15.50 19.42
C HIS A 171 -0.94 15.87 18.45
N VAL A 172 -0.52 14.91 17.62
CA VAL A 172 0.68 15.00 16.80
C VAL A 172 0.37 15.13 15.30
N LEU A 173 -0.82 14.67 14.87
CA LEU A 173 -1.34 14.76 13.49
C LEU A 173 -2.61 15.62 13.46
#